data_AF-A0A9R1X683-F1
#
_entry.id   AF-A0A9R1X683-F1
#
_cell.length_a   1.000
_cell.length_b   1.000
_cell.length_c   1.000
_cell.angle_alpha   90.00
_cell.angle_beta   90.00
_cell.angle_gamma   90.00
#
_symmetry.space_group_name_H-M   'P 1'
#
loop_
_entity.id
_entity.type
_entity.pdbx_description
1 polymer ?
#
loop_
_entity_poly.entity_id
_entity_poly.type
_entity_poly.pdbx_seq_one_letter_code
_entity_poly.pdbx_strand_id
1 'polypeptide(L)'
;MGYNDGMNFGSSHSACIGSPENTDHVLMECPYATVKRNNILSWCGVPCDLPLFNNVGAFLHLAATWCITQKKKERFVVICYCLLWNLWRFRNKRLFHTEGISPLHGSESTKLMAFYWLKHRGKKGICSWEEWLVSPFSGL
;
A
#
# COMPACT_ATOMS: atom_id res chain seq x y z
N MET A 1 44.32 15.89 0.87
CA MET A 1 43.44 17.09 0.96
C MET A 1 42.14 16.74 0.30
N GLY A 2 41.02 17.04 0.98
CA GLY A 2 39.75 16.32 0.93
C GLY A 2 39.06 16.23 -0.43
N TYR A 3 38.56 15.03 -0.72
CA TYR A 3 37.51 14.80 -1.70
C TYR A 3 36.22 15.45 -1.19
N ASN A 4 35.71 16.44 -1.93
CA ASN A 4 34.37 16.98 -1.75
C ASN A 4 33.38 16.01 -2.40
N ASP A 5 32.96 14.99 -1.65
CA ASP A 5 31.71 14.31 -1.97
C ASP A 5 30.56 15.23 -1.56
N GLY A 6 30.00 15.91 -2.56
CA GLY A 6 28.73 16.61 -2.41
C GLY A 6 27.67 15.63 -1.94
N MET A 7 27.32 15.70 -0.66
CA MET A 7 26.16 15.01 -0.12
C MET A 7 24.93 15.47 -0.91
N ASN A 8 24.44 14.59 -1.78
CA ASN A 8 23.12 14.69 -2.37
C ASN A 8 22.08 14.75 -1.23
N PHE A 9 21.63 15.96 -0.89
CA PHE A 9 20.48 16.21 -0.02
C PHE A 9 19.18 15.87 -0.76
N GLY A 10 19.02 14.60 -1.12
CA GLY A 10 17.94 14.14 -1.98
C GLY A 10 17.42 12.76 -1.61
N SER A 11 17.16 12.46 -0.33
CA SER A 11 16.43 11.21 0.02
C SER A 11 15.95 11.03 1.48
N SER A 12 16.13 11.98 2.41
CA SER A 12 15.66 11.74 3.79
C SER A 12 14.12 11.83 3.96
N HIS A 13 13.44 12.65 3.15
CA HIS A 13 12.00 12.90 3.32
C HIS A 13 11.08 11.77 2.82
N SER A 14 11.57 10.87 1.96
CA SER A 14 10.78 9.72 1.49
C SER A 14 10.82 8.51 2.44
N ALA A 15 11.67 8.56 3.47
CA ALA A 15 12.04 7.40 4.26
C ALA A 15 11.74 7.54 5.77
N CYS A 16 11.16 8.67 6.20
CA CYS A 16 10.82 8.94 7.61
C CYS A 16 11.98 8.82 8.58
N ILE A 17 13.22 8.89 8.08
CA ILE A 17 14.42 8.77 8.90
C ILE A 17 14.56 10.08 9.68
N GLY A 18 14.19 10.05 10.97
CA GLY A 18 14.33 11.19 11.89
C GLY A 18 13.03 11.78 12.45
N SER A 19 11.85 11.27 12.07
CA SER A 19 10.57 11.64 12.71
C SER A 19 10.17 10.63 13.79
N PRO A 20 9.38 11.02 14.82
CA PRO A 20 8.84 10.07 15.78
C PRO A 20 8.01 9.00 15.06
N GLU A 21 8.53 7.78 15.01
CA GLU A 21 7.84 6.69 14.33
C GLU A 21 6.74 6.15 15.23
N ASN A 22 5.51 6.24 14.74
CA ASN A 22 4.39 5.49 15.26
C ASN A 22 3.72 4.72 14.11
N THR A 23 2.80 3.81 14.48
CA THR A 23 2.10 2.95 13.53
C THR A 23 1.42 3.75 12.41
N ASP A 24 0.75 4.83 12.77
CA ASP A 24 0.00 5.66 11.84
C ASP A 24 0.94 6.43 10.90
N HIS A 25 2.05 6.94 11.41
CA HIS A 25 3.06 7.61 10.61
C HIS A 25 3.61 6.70 9.51
N VAL A 26 4.06 5.49 9.89
CA VAL A 26 4.70 4.54 8.98
C VAL A 26 3.70 3.98 7.96
N LEU A 27 2.44 3.75 8.36
CA LEU A 27 1.47 3.04 7.53
C LEU A 27 0.51 3.95 6.78
N MET A 28 0.33 5.20 7.22
CA MET A 28 -0.72 6.08 6.69
C MET A 28 -0.25 7.49 6.34
N GLU A 29 0.60 8.10 7.16
CA GLU A 29 0.93 9.53 7.00
C GLU A 29 2.16 9.76 6.13
N CYS A 30 3.13 8.84 6.14
CA CYS A 30 4.38 9.09 5.43
C CYS A 30 4.16 9.29 3.91
N PRO A 31 5.01 10.10 3.25
CA PRO A 31 4.86 10.35 1.81
C PRO A 31 4.83 9.07 0.98
N TYR A 32 5.67 8.08 1.35
CA TYR A 32 5.69 6.77 0.69
C TYR A 32 4.37 6.02 0.86
N ALA A 33 3.84 5.93 2.08
CA ALA A 33 2.54 5.29 2.34
C ALA A 33 1.40 6.01 1.61
N THR A 34 1.39 7.35 1.64
CA THR A 34 0.40 8.16 0.95
C THR A 34 0.37 7.88 -0.55
N VAL A 35 1.52 7.87 -1.22
CA VAL A 35 1.59 7.57 -2.66
C VAL A 35 1.10 6.14 -2.95
N LYS A 36 1.53 5.16 -2.17
CA LYS A 36 1.11 3.75 -2.37
C LYS A 36 -0.37 3.54 -2.11
N ARG A 37 -0.92 4.16 -1.07
CA ARG A 37 -2.34 4.16 -0.75
C ARG A 37 -3.14 4.75 -1.90
N ASN A 38 -2.80 5.95 -2.36
CA ASN A 38 -3.56 6.63 -3.41
C ASN A 38 -3.55 5.83 -4.72
N ASN A 39 -2.42 5.23 -5.09
CA ASN A 39 -2.33 4.34 -6.26
C ASN A 39 -3.25 3.11 -6.14
N ILE A 40 -3.32 2.50 -4.95
CA ILE A 40 -4.19 1.33 -4.71
C ILE A 40 -5.67 1.73 -4.67
N LEU A 41 -6.01 2.84 -4.00
CA LEU A 41 -7.37 3.36 -3.96
C LEU A 41 -7.88 3.72 -5.36
N SER A 42 -7.05 4.41 -6.15
CA SER A 42 -7.36 4.74 -7.54
C SER A 42 -7.60 3.49 -8.39
N TRP A 43 -6.75 2.46 -8.26
CA TRP A 43 -6.95 1.18 -8.96
C TRP A 43 -8.23 0.44 -8.53
N CYS A 44 -8.65 0.61 -7.27
CA CYS A 44 -9.94 0.12 -6.77
C CYS A 44 -11.14 0.98 -7.21
N GLY A 45 -10.92 2.09 -7.92
CA GLY A 45 -11.98 3.05 -8.26
C GLY A 45 -12.52 3.82 -7.06
N VAL A 46 -11.76 3.90 -5.96
CA VAL A 46 -12.10 4.72 -4.80
C VAL A 46 -11.63 6.16 -5.06
N PRO A 47 -12.52 7.16 -4.96
CA PRO A 47 -12.15 8.56 -5.14
C PRO A 47 -11.02 9.00 -4.18
N CYS A 48 -10.02 9.71 -4.70
CA CYS A 48 -8.81 10.12 -3.95
C CYS A 48 -8.98 11.42 -3.14
N ASP A 49 -10.15 12.05 -3.25
CA ASP A 49 -10.61 13.25 -2.55
C ASP A 49 -11.22 12.95 -1.17
N LEU A 50 -11.20 11.68 -0.75
CA LEU A 50 -11.52 11.32 0.64
C LEU A 50 -10.57 12.01 1.62
N PRO A 51 -11.05 12.43 2.82
CA PRO A 51 -10.21 13.06 3.81
C PRO A 51 -8.95 12.23 4.08
N LEU A 52 -7.80 12.91 4.21
CA LEU A 52 -6.51 12.30 4.51
C LEU A 52 -6.66 11.31 5.66
N PHE A 53 -6.55 10.01 5.35
CA PHE A 53 -6.50 8.98 6.38
C PHE A 53 -5.19 9.13 7.13
N ASN A 54 -5.25 9.71 8.32
CA ASN A 54 -4.11 9.89 9.20
C ASN A 54 -3.92 8.72 10.16
N ASN A 55 -4.82 7.73 10.18
CA ASN A 55 -4.67 6.56 11.03
C ASN A 55 -5.19 5.27 10.37
N VAL A 56 -4.64 4.14 10.81
CA VAL A 56 -4.95 2.81 10.28
C VAL A 56 -6.41 2.43 10.53
N GLY A 57 -6.97 2.83 11.67
CA GLY A 57 -8.35 2.54 12.04
C GLY A 57 -9.36 3.14 11.06
N ALA A 58 -9.20 4.43 10.73
CA ALA A 58 -10.05 5.12 9.76
C ALA A 58 -9.95 4.50 8.36
N PHE A 59 -8.75 4.07 7.96
CA PHE A 59 -8.54 3.40 6.67
C PHE A 59 -9.23 2.03 6.60
N LEU A 60 -9.14 1.22 7.66
CA LEU A 60 -9.84 -0.07 7.73
C LEU A 60 -11.35 0.09 7.86
N HIS A 61 -11.81 1.15 8.55
CA HIS A 61 -13.22 1.49 8.60
C HIS A 61 -13.75 1.83 7.20
N LEU A 62 -13.05 2.65 6.42
CA LEU A 62 -13.37 2.87 5.00
C LEU A 62 -13.47 1.53 4.27
N ALA A 63 -12.48 0.65 4.41
CA ALA A 63 -12.48 -0.64 3.73
C ALA A 63 -13.73 -1.48 4.05
N ALA A 64 -14.18 -1.42 5.29
CA ALA A 64 -15.37 -2.13 5.77
C ALA A 64 -16.70 -1.48 5.34
N THR A 65 -16.72 -0.18 4.99
CA THR A 65 -17.96 0.55 4.66
C THR A 65 -18.06 1.02 3.22
N TRP A 66 -16.98 0.89 2.43
CA TRP A 66 -16.87 1.45 1.07
C TRP A 66 -17.91 0.89 0.09
N CYS A 67 -18.29 -0.38 0.20
CA CYS A 67 -19.22 -1.02 -0.73
C CYS A 67 -20.31 -1.81 -0.02
N ILE A 68 -21.54 -1.71 -0.53
CA ILE A 68 -22.72 -2.45 -0.04
C ILE A 68 -22.59 -3.94 -0.36
N THR A 69 -22.02 -4.30 -1.51
CA THR A 69 -21.89 -5.70 -1.90
C THR A 69 -20.84 -6.41 -1.05
N GLN A 70 -21.27 -7.39 -0.26
CA GLN A 70 -20.40 -8.18 0.63
C GLN A 70 -19.14 -8.71 -0.06
N LYS A 71 -19.26 -9.22 -1.30
CA LYS A 71 -18.10 -9.73 -2.07
C LYS A 71 -17.06 -8.63 -2.38
N LYS A 72 -17.51 -7.45 -2.83
CA LYS A 72 -16.60 -6.33 -3.15
C LYS A 72 -15.95 -5.81 -1.87
N LYS A 73 -16.72 -5.71 -0.79
CA LYS A 73 -16.22 -5.36 0.54
C LYS A 73 -15.13 -6.31 1.03
N GLU A 74 -15.39 -7.62 1.08
CA GLU A 74 -14.40 -8.62 1.52
C GLU A 74 -13.12 -8.55 0.69
N ARG A 75 -13.26 -8.41 -0.64
CA ARG A 75 -12.12 -8.26 -1.55
C ARG A 75 -11.33 -6.98 -1.29
N PHE A 76 -12.01 -5.86 -1.09
CA PHE A 76 -11.37 -4.57 -0.80
C PHE A 76 -10.65 -4.57 0.54
N VAL A 77 -11.23 -5.19 1.57
CA VAL A 77 -10.60 -5.37 2.89
C VAL A 77 -9.29 -6.15 2.76
N VAL A 78 -9.27 -7.26 2.00
CA VAL A 78 -8.03 -8.02 1.74
C VAL A 78 -6.97 -7.15 1.07
N ILE A 79 -7.33 -6.37 0.06
CA ILE A 79 -6.40 -5.45 -0.63
C ILE A 79 -5.81 -4.44 0.36
N CYS A 80 -6.64 -3.86 1.24
CA CYS A 80 -6.21 -2.89 2.24
C CYS A 80 -5.22 -3.51 3.25
N TYR A 81 -5.48 -4.72 3.74
CA TYR A 81 -4.54 -5.45 4.59
C TYR A 81 -3.22 -5.76 3.86
N CYS A 82 -3.27 -6.19 2.60
CA CYS A 82 -2.06 -6.42 1.81
C CYS A 82 -1.26 -5.13 1.57
N LEU A 83 -1.91 -3.97 1.46
CA LEU A 83 -1.23 -2.68 1.40
C LEU A 83 -0.48 -2.40 2.71
N LEU A 84 -1.17 -2.43 3.85
CA LEU A 84 -0.58 -2.18 5.16
C LEU A 84 0.59 -3.13 5.44
N TRP A 85 0.43 -4.41 5.11
CA TRP A 85 1.51 -5.40 5.25
C TRP A 85 2.73 -5.08 4.39
N ASN A 86 2.54 -4.68 3.13
CA ASN A 86 3.67 -4.32 2.26
C ASN A 86 4.37 -3.03 2.71
N LEU A 87 3.63 -2.05 3.24
CA LEU A 87 4.21 -0.84 3.83
C LEU A 87 5.07 -1.19 5.05
N TRP A 88 4.52 -1.99 5.97
CA TRP A 88 5.26 -2.49 7.13
C TRP A 88 6.51 -3.29 6.71
N ARG A 89 6.37 -4.20 5.74
CA ARG A 89 7.49 -5.01 5.24
C ARG A 89 8.57 -4.16 4.56
N PHE A 90 8.18 -3.16 3.77
CA PHE A 90 9.10 -2.22 3.15
C PHE A 90 9.91 -1.47 4.21
N ARG A 91 9.24 -0.97 5.26
CA ARG A 91 9.91 -0.27 6.35
C ARG A 91 10.91 -1.17 7.08
N ASN A 92 10.50 -2.39 7.45
CA ASN A 92 11.40 -3.34 8.11
C ASN A 92 12.60 -3.70 7.24
N LYS A 93 12.40 -3.93 5.95
CA LYS A 93 13.52 -4.17 5.03
C LYS A 93 14.48 -2.98 4.99
N ARG A 94 13.99 -1.73 4.97
CA ARG A 94 14.85 -0.54 5.02
C ARG A 94 15.60 -0.40 6.34
N LEU A 95 14.98 -0.76 7.47
CA LEU A 95 15.59 -0.68 8.80
C LEU A 95 16.69 -1.72 8.99
N PHE A 96 16.44 -2.95 8.56
CA PHE A 96 17.31 -4.09 8.86
C PHE A 96 18.23 -4.46 7.70
N HIS A 97 17.94 -4.06 6.47
CA HIS A 97 18.78 -4.31 5.29
C HIS A 97 19.22 -2.98 4.65
N THR A 98 20.53 -2.86 4.42
CA THR A 98 21.18 -1.69 3.80
C THR A 98 20.97 -1.59 2.29
N GLU A 99 20.38 -2.60 1.64
CA GLU A 99 20.19 -2.60 0.19
C GLU A 99 19.08 -1.63 -0.25
N GLY A 100 19.37 -0.89 -1.33
CA GLY A 100 18.50 0.13 -1.89
C GLY A 100 17.18 -0.46 -2.40
N ILE A 101 16.10 -0.32 -1.62
CA ILE A 101 14.79 -0.77 -2.08
C ILE A 101 14.23 0.23 -3.11
N SER A 102 14.06 -0.23 -4.35
CA SER A 102 13.37 0.55 -5.37
C SER A 102 11.95 0.91 -4.89
N PRO A 103 11.61 2.20 -4.73
CA PRO A 103 10.27 2.63 -4.30
C PRO A 103 9.17 2.29 -5.30
N LEU A 104 9.51 1.89 -6.53
CA LEU A 104 8.55 1.65 -7.61
C LEU A 104 7.65 0.43 -7.33
N HIS A 105 8.18 -0.64 -6.75
CA HIS A 105 7.49 -1.95 -6.70
C HIS A 105 6.40 -2.13 -5.61
N GLY A 106 6.18 -1.15 -4.73
CA GLY A 106 5.26 -1.34 -3.60
C GLY A 106 3.81 -1.66 -3.99
N SER A 107 3.28 -0.96 -5.01
CA SER A 107 1.88 -1.14 -5.43
C SER A 107 1.66 -2.46 -6.18
N GLU A 108 2.61 -2.87 -7.03
CA GLU A 108 2.58 -4.16 -7.73
C GLU A 108 2.61 -5.33 -6.75
N SER A 109 3.47 -5.22 -5.73
CA SER A 109 3.58 -6.23 -4.66
C SER A 109 2.25 -6.39 -3.91
N THR A 110 1.53 -5.29 -3.65
CA THR A 110 0.19 -5.34 -3.05
C THR A 110 -0.81 -6.05 -3.98
N LYS A 111 -0.87 -5.69 -5.26
CA LYS A 111 -1.78 -6.31 -6.24
C LYS A 111 -1.53 -7.81 -6.37
N LEU A 112 -0.26 -8.21 -6.47
CA LEU A 112 0.16 -9.60 -6.60
C LEU A 112 -0.17 -10.41 -5.35
N MET A 113 0.15 -9.87 -4.17
CA MET A 113 -0.13 -10.54 -2.89
C MET A 113 -1.63 -10.73 -2.66
N ALA A 114 -2.44 -9.70 -2.92
CA ALA A 114 -3.89 -9.78 -2.78
C ALA A 114 -4.49 -10.79 -3.76
N PHE A 115 -4.01 -10.82 -5.02
CA PHE A 115 -4.46 -11.79 -6.01
C PHE A 115 -4.21 -13.23 -5.57
N TYR A 116 -2.97 -13.57 -5.17
CA TYR A 116 -2.66 -14.92 -4.70
C TYR A 116 -3.39 -15.28 -3.41
N TRP A 117 -3.55 -14.33 -2.48
CA TRP A 117 -4.32 -14.55 -1.26
C TRP A 117 -5.77 -14.94 -1.59
N LEU A 118 -6.43 -14.17 -2.46
CA LEU A 118 -7.81 -14.45 -2.86
C LEU A 118 -7.93 -15.72 -3.71
N LYS A 119 -6.97 -15.97 -4.61
CA LYS A 119 -6.96 -17.15 -5.47
C LYS A 119 -6.82 -18.46 -4.69
N HIS A 120 -5.99 -18.49 -3.65
CA HIS A 120 -5.67 -19.72 -2.91
C HIS A 120 -6.37 -19.83 -1.56
N ARG A 121 -6.79 -18.72 -0.95
CA ARG A 121 -7.44 -18.70 0.37
C ARG A 121 -8.86 -18.13 0.36
N GLY A 122 -9.33 -17.64 -0.79
CA GLY A 122 -10.71 -17.18 -0.96
C GLY A 122 -11.68 -18.34 -1.17
N LYS A 123 -12.95 -18.14 -0.81
CA LYS A 123 -14.03 -19.13 -0.99
C LYS A 123 -14.57 -19.21 -2.43
N LYS A 124 -14.17 -18.31 -3.33
CA LYS A 124 -14.74 -18.14 -4.67
C LYS A 124 -13.62 -17.89 -5.69
N GLY A 125 -13.90 -18.24 -6.96
CA GLY A 125 -13.04 -17.92 -8.08
C GLY A 125 -12.77 -16.41 -8.19
N ILE A 126 -11.54 -16.07 -8.54
CA ILE A 126 -11.10 -14.71 -8.88
C ILE A 126 -11.06 -14.58 -10.41
N CYS A 127 -11.16 -13.35 -10.92
CA CYS A 127 -10.95 -13.03 -12.33
C CYS A 127 -9.53 -13.44 -12.80
N SER A 128 -9.30 -13.36 -14.11
CA SER A 128 -7.96 -13.58 -14.65
C SER A 128 -6.96 -12.54 -14.12
N TRP A 129 -5.66 -12.80 -14.26
CA TRP A 129 -4.64 -11.83 -13.84
C TRP A 129 -4.72 -10.54 -14.65
N GLU A 130 -5.04 -10.64 -15.94
CA GLU A 130 -5.20 -9.52 -16.86
C GLU A 130 -6.38 -8.64 -16.45
N GLU A 131 -7.52 -9.26 -16.16
CA GLU A 131 -8.73 -8.58 -15.67
C GLU A 131 -8.49 -7.92 -14.29
N TRP A 132 -7.71 -8.58 -13.44
CA TRP A 132 -7.32 -8.07 -12.13
C TRP A 132 -6.46 -6.81 -12.23
N LEU A 133 -5.48 -6.78 -13.14
CA LEU A 133 -4.61 -5.63 -13.34
C LEU A 133 -5.40 -4.37 -13.73
N VAL A 134 -6.49 -4.53 -14.50
CA VAL A 134 -7.41 -3.45 -14.85
C VAL A 134 -8.26 -3.02 -13.66
N SER A 135 -8.94 -3.98 -13.02
CA SER A 135 -9.78 -3.71 -11.85
C SER A 135 -9.85 -4.93 -10.93
N PRO A 136 -9.69 -4.75 -9.61
CA PRO A 136 -9.87 -5.86 -8.68
C PRO A 136 -11.33 -6.33 -8.62
N PHE A 137 -12.29 -5.58 -9.15
CA PHE A 137 -13.71 -5.92 -9.08
C PHE A 137 -14.26 -6.51 -10.39
N SER A 138 -13.39 -6.78 -11.37
CA SER A 138 -13.76 -7.53 -12.57
C SER A 138 -14.42 -8.86 -12.19
N GLY A 139 -15.56 -9.16 -12.83
CA GLY A 139 -16.37 -10.36 -12.58
C GLY A 139 -17.16 -10.40 -11.26
N LEU A 140 -17.30 -9.27 -10.54
CA LEU A 140 -18.08 -9.16 -9.29
C LEU A 140 -19.28 -8.21 -9.33
#